data_AF-A0A349DF76-F1
#
_entry.id   AF-A0A349DF76-F1
#
_cell.length_a   1.000
_cell.length_b   1.000
_cell.length_c   1.000
_cell.angle_alpha   90.00
_cell.angle_beta   90.00
_cell.angle_gamma   90.00
#
_symmetry.space_group_name_H-M   'P 1'
#
loop_
_entity.id
_entity.type
_entity.pdbx_description
1 polymer ?
#
loop_
_entity_poly.entity_id
_entity_poly.type
_entity_poly.pdbx_seq_one_letter_code
_entity_poly.pdbx_strand_id
1 'polypeptide(L)'
;MKKHLTTLEEKAHELWPTFDHQNPEAFWQKYEALLDQHKTQEAKISSTNQATVILPQIYPKTIFHPDALYLLGKLLTLSFPLLFVWGGIHQAADSLTIGQMTSVLLMSAIGWVIFTFFSATSICSFELTEHHLVIRNALFIVNKKVLWRRIQSIQVQKNNDPEGKTSYELVITDLIGFKQRFAYTLSAKNHQQLYQALSKRVTQIDAGGYQGYLG
;
A
#
# COMPACT_ATOMS: atom_id res chain seq x y z
N MET A 1 28.09 -1.50 -0.49
CA MET A 1 27.27 -0.38 0.02
C MET A 1 27.81 0.03 1.38
N LYS A 2 28.29 1.28 1.54
CA LYS A 2 28.72 1.81 2.84
C LYS A 2 27.46 2.23 3.61
N LYS A 3 27.20 1.61 4.76
CA LYS A 3 26.16 2.08 5.69
C LYS A 3 26.63 3.40 6.27
N HIS A 4 25.86 4.46 6.08
CA HIS A 4 26.09 5.71 6.80
C HIS A 4 25.62 5.51 8.24
N LEU A 5 26.54 5.67 9.19
CA LEU A 5 26.24 5.64 10.61
C LEU A 5 25.48 6.91 10.97
N THR A 6 24.50 6.78 11.86
CA THR A 6 23.86 7.93 12.48
C THR A 6 24.83 8.65 13.42
N THR A 7 24.64 9.93 13.69
CA THR A 7 25.51 10.72 14.59
C THR A 7 25.61 10.14 16.01
N LEU A 8 24.59 9.38 16.45
CA LEU A 8 24.63 8.63 17.70
C LEU A 8 25.53 7.39 17.59
N GLU A 9 25.38 6.63 16.52
CA GLU A 9 26.18 5.43 16.26
C GLU A 9 27.66 5.76 16.06
N GLU A 10 28.00 6.91 15.45
CA GLU A 10 29.40 7.37 15.33
C GLU A 10 30.02 7.63 16.71
N LYS A 11 29.31 8.35 17.60
CA LYS A 11 29.81 8.61 18.96
C LYS A 11 29.88 7.35 19.83
N ALA A 12 28.93 6.44 19.66
CA ALA A 12 28.98 5.14 20.34
C ALA A 12 30.17 4.30 19.84
N HIS A 13 30.48 4.38 18.54
CA HIS A 13 31.64 3.71 17.95
C HIS A 13 32.97 4.27 18.47
N GLU A 14 33.07 5.59 18.68
CA GLU A 14 34.24 6.23 19.31
C GLU A 14 34.42 5.86 20.79
N LEU A 15 33.32 5.57 21.50
CA LEU A 15 33.35 5.24 22.93
C LEU A 15 33.78 3.78 23.16
N TRP A 16 33.40 2.87 22.26
CA TRP A 16 33.70 1.44 22.33
C TRP A 16 35.17 1.05 22.56
N PRO A 17 36.18 1.64 21.90
CA PRO A 17 37.59 1.33 22.15
C PRO A 17 38.08 1.73 23.54
N THR A 18 37.33 2.55 24.29
CA THR A 18 37.68 2.94 25.66
C THR A 18 37.15 1.98 26.73
N PHE A 19 36.53 0.86 26.31
CA PHE A 19 36.03 -0.16 27.22
C PHE A 19 37.18 -0.83 27.97
N ASP A 20 37.18 -0.66 29.29
CA ASP A 20 38.13 -1.30 30.19
C ASP A 20 37.42 -2.42 30.97
N HIS A 21 37.91 -3.65 30.80
CA HIS A 21 37.40 -4.82 31.51
C HIS A 21 37.57 -4.74 33.03
N GLN A 22 38.51 -3.91 33.52
CA GLN A 22 38.75 -3.72 34.95
C GLN A 22 37.79 -2.71 35.57
N ASN A 23 37.13 -1.87 34.76
CA ASN A 23 36.18 -0.87 35.23
C ASN A 23 35.00 -0.68 34.25
N PRO A 24 34.13 -1.70 34.11
CA PRO A 24 33.02 -1.64 33.16
C PRO A 24 31.98 -0.57 33.55
N GLU A 25 31.80 -0.29 34.84
CA GLU A 25 30.88 0.74 35.34
C GLU A 25 31.22 2.13 34.80
N ALA A 26 32.50 2.51 34.75
CA ALA A 26 32.91 3.81 34.21
C ALA A 26 32.59 3.95 32.72
N PHE A 27 32.63 2.85 31.97
CA PHE A 27 32.20 2.84 30.57
C PHE A 27 30.68 2.98 30.46
N TRP A 28 29.93 2.17 31.21
CA TRP A 28 28.46 2.19 31.16
C TRP A 28 27.87 3.55 31.57
N GLN A 29 28.45 4.22 32.57
CA GLN A 29 28.04 5.57 32.94
C GLN A 29 28.21 6.58 31.80
N LYS A 30 29.32 6.51 31.05
CA LYS A 30 29.53 7.38 29.88
C LYS A 30 28.57 7.05 28.75
N TYR A 31 28.28 5.77 28.54
CA TYR A 31 27.34 5.31 27.53
C TYR A 31 25.89 5.73 27.85
N GLU A 32 25.45 5.58 29.10
CA GLU A 32 24.13 6.03 29.55
C GLU A 32 23.98 7.55 29.46
N ALA A 33 25.01 8.31 29.86
CA ALA A 33 25.01 9.77 29.71
C ALA A 33 24.87 10.21 28.24
N LEU A 34 25.47 9.47 27.32
CA LEU A 34 25.36 9.72 25.88
C LEU A 34 23.93 9.44 25.37
N LEU A 35 23.29 8.37 25.84
CA LEU A 35 21.89 8.07 25.54
C LEU A 35 20.94 9.15 26.09
N ASP A 36 21.16 9.62 27.31
CA ASP A 36 20.30 10.63 27.94
C ASP A 36 20.47 12.02 27.31
N GLN A 37 21.68 12.37 26.87
CA GLN A 37 21.90 13.56 26.05
C GLN A 37 21.12 13.50 24.74
N HIS A 38 21.06 12.34 24.10
CA HIS A 38 20.29 12.17 22.86
C HIS A 38 18.78 12.27 23.11
N LYS A 39 18.24 11.60 24.15
CA LYS A 39 16.83 11.74 24.55
C LYS A 39 16.46 13.19 24.82
N THR A 40 17.35 13.94 25.48
CA THR A 40 17.13 15.37 25.79
C THR A 40 17.17 16.22 24.52
N GLN A 41 18.05 15.92 23.57
CA GLN A 41 18.08 16.59 22.27
C GLN A 41 16.83 16.29 21.43
N GLU A 42 16.36 15.04 21.38
CA GLU A 42 15.11 14.69 20.71
C GLU A 42 13.89 15.38 21.33
N ALA A 43 13.85 15.49 22.67
CA ALA A 43 12.81 16.22 23.39
C ALA A 43 12.88 17.74 23.11
N LYS A 44 14.09 18.30 22.95
CA LYS A 44 14.31 19.72 22.65
C LYS A 44 13.99 20.06 21.20
N ILE A 45 14.30 19.17 20.26
CA ILE A 45 13.88 19.27 18.84
C ILE A 45 12.35 19.15 18.73
N SER A 46 11.74 18.29 19.53
CA SER A 46 10.27 18.17 19.61
C SER A 46 9.59 19.39 20.23
N SER A 47 10.29 20.16 21.09
CA SER A 47 9.72 21.34 21.76
C SER A 47 9.98 22.66 21.01
N THR A 48 10.92 22.72 20.07
CA THR A 48 11.30 23.96 19.36
C THR A 48 10.51 24.17 18.06
N ASN A 49 9.78 23.15 17.59
CA ASN A 49 8.78 23.29 16.53
C ASN A 49 7.36 23.16 17.11
N GLN A 50 7.00 24.03 18.05
CA GLN A 50 5.60 24.48 18.11
C GLN A 50 5.35 25.40 16.90
N ALA A 51 5.45 24.81 15.70
CA ALA A 51 4.71 25.33 14.57
C ALA A 51 3.27 25.42 15.06
N THR A 52 2.70 26.63 15.01
CA THR A 52 1.28 26.88 15.19
C THR A 52 0.54 25.70 14.59
N VAL A 53 -0.11 24.91 15.45
CA VAL A 53 -0.97 23.82 15.00
C VAL A 53 -2.11 24.53 14.30
N ILE A 54 -1.93 24.77 12.99
CA ILE A 54 -3.01 25.16 12.10
C ILE A 54 -4.00 24.03 12.27
N LEU A 55 -5.10 24.30 12.98
CA LEU A 55 -6.18 23.33 13.12
C LEU A 55 -6.48 22.81 11.72
N PRO A 56 -6.39 21.50 11.49
CA PRO A 56 -6.57 20.94 10.16
C PRO A 56 -7.93 21.40 9.66
N GLN A 57 -7.90 22.21 8.61
CA GLN A 57 -9.08 22.60 7.86
C GLN A 57 -9.88 21.30 7.59
N ILE A 58 -11.13 21.23 8.04
CA ILE A 58 -11.93 20.01 7.94
C ILE A 58 -12.08 19.69 6.44
N TYR A 59 -11.27 18.74 5.96
CA TYR A 59 -11.30 18.38 4.55
C TYR A 59 -12.51 17.50 4.30
N PRO A 60 -13.34 17.83 3.30
CA PRO A 60 -14.46 16.99 2.93
C PRO A 60 -13.95 15.59 2.57
N LYS A 61 -14.64 14.56 3.07
CA LYS A 61 -14.38 13.16 2.75
C LYS A 61 -14.26 12.99 1.23
N THR A 62 -13.09 12.53 0.78
CA THR A 62 -12.80 12.36 -0.65
C THR A 62 -12.62 10.88 -0.95
N ILE A 63 -13.30 10.38 -1.97
CA ILE A 63 -13.22 8.97 -2.38
C ILE A 63 -12.73 8.89 -3.81
N PHE A 64 -11.73 8.04 -4.04
CA PHE A 64 -11.14 7.75 -5.33
C PHE A 64 -11.53 6.34 -5.75
N HIS A 65 -12.41 6.27 -6.75
CA HIS A 65 -12.89 5.01 -7.30
C HIS A 65 -12.06 4.58 -8.52
N PRO A 66 -11.96 3.26 -8.77
CA PRO A 66 -11.43 2.73 -10.02
C PRO A 66 -12.24 3.24 -11.21
N ASP A 67 -11.62 3.25 -12.38
CA ASP A 67 -12.24 3.74 -13.61
C ASP A 67 -13.46 2.88 -13.99
N ALA A 68 -14.59 3.53 -14.30
CA ALA A 68 -15.81 2.85 -14.71
C ALA A 68 -15.62 2.04 -16.00
N LEU A 69 -14.80 2.54 -16.95
CA LEU A 69 -14.49 1.82 -18.18
C LEU A 69 -13.66 0.57 -17.90
N TYR A 70 -12.72 0.66 -16.97
CA TYR A 70 -11.95 -0.49 -16.51
C TYR A 70 -12.83 -1.54 -15.83
N LEU A 71 -13.76 -1.12 -14.96
CA LEU A 71 -14.72 -2.01 -14.33
C LEU A 71 -15.63 -2.68 -15.36
N LEU A 72 -16.12 -1.93 -16.35
CA LEU A 72 -16.94 -2.45 -17.43
C LEU A 72 -16.15 -3.47 -18.27
N GLY A 73 -14.91 -3.15 -18.64
CA GLY A 73 -14.02 -4.06 -19.34
C GLY A 73 -13.81 -5.35 -18.56
N LYS A 74 -13.59 -5.27 -17.25
CA LYS A 74 -13.49 -6.45 -16.37
C LYS A 74 -14.79 -7.25 -16.32
N LEU A 75 -15.95 -6.61 -16.24
CA LEU A 75 -17.24 -7.30 -16.28
C LEU A 75 -17.46 -8.04 -17.60
N LEU A 76 -17.06 -7.45 -18.73
CA LEU A 76 -17.11 -8.09 -20.04
C LEU A 76 -16.14 -9.27 -20.12
N THR A 77 -14.88 -9.10 -19.72
CA THR A 77 -13.89 -10.20 -19.67
C THR A 77 -14.35 -11.33 -18.76
N LEU A 78 -14.99 -10.99 -17.65
CA LEU A 78 -15.65 -11.97 -16.80
C LEU A 78 -16.71 -12.69 -17.62
N SER A 79 -17.72 -12.02 -18.17
CA SER A 79 -18.85 -12.70 -18.85
C SER A 79 -18.49 -13.70 -19.97
N PHE A 80 -17.33 -13.55 -20.62
CA PHE A 80 -16.94 -14.35 -21.79
C PHE A 80 -16.83 -15.86 -21.51
N PRO A 81 -16.07 -16.35 -20.51
CA PRO A 81 -16.04 -17.78 -20.16
C PRO A 81 -17.42 -18.41 -19.90
N LEU A 82 -18.36 -17.68 -19.30
CA LEU A 82 -19.72 -18.20 -19.09
C LEU A 82 -20.44 -18.46 -20.42
N LEU A 83 -20.27 -17.58 -21.40
CA LEU A 83 -20.83 -17.78 -22.74
C LEU A 83 -20.21 -18.98 -23.45
N PHE A 84 -18.91 -19.23 -23.26
CA PHE A 84 -18.24 -20.42 -23.82
C PHE A 84 -18.75 -21.71 -23.20
N VAL A 85 -18.89 -21.75 -21.89
CA VAL A 85 -19.44 -22.92 -21.18
C VAL A 85 -20.89 -23.15 -21.61
N TRP A 86 -21.70 -22.09 -21.67
CA TRP A 86 -23.08 -22.16 -22.14
C TRP A 86 -23.18 -22.70 -23.58
N GLY A 87 -22.42 -22.12 -24.51
CA GLY A 87 -22.40 -22.55 -25.91
C GLY A 87 -21.91 -23.99 -26.08
N GLY A 88 -20.87 -24.39 -25.34
CA GLY A 88 -20.34 -25.75 -25.36
C GLY A 88 -21.34 -26.78 -24.83
N ILE A 89 -22.03 -26.47 -23.73
CA ILE A 89 -23.09 -27.32 -23.19
C ILE A 89 -24.24 -27.46 -24.20
N HIS A 90 -24.66 -26.37 -24.85
CA HIS A 90 -25.75 -26.42 -25.82
C HIS A 90 -25.38 -27.26 -27.05
N GLN A 91 -24.13 -27.24 -27.50
CA GLN A 91 -23.70 -28.07 -28.65
C GLN A 91 -23.52 -29.55 -28.29
N ALA A 92 -23.21 -29.87 -27.03
CA ALA A 92 -22.93 -31.23 -26.57
C ALA A 92 -24.08 -31.84 -25.75
N ALA A 93 -25.25 -31.22 -25.74
CA ALA A 93 -26.36 -31.62 -24.87
C ALA A 93 -26.80 -33.07 -25.11
N ASP A 94 -26.78 -33.52 -26.36
CA ASP A 94 -27.22 -34.88 -26.74
C ASP A 94 -26.15 -35.95 -26.51
N SER A 95 -24.88 -35.56 -26.36
CA SER A 95 -23.74 -36.48 -26.27
C SER A 95 -23.19 -36.66 -24.85
N LEU A 96 -23.57 -35.79 -23.92
CA LEU A 96 -23.08 -35.81 -22.54
C LEU A 96 -24.06 -36.51 -21.60
N THR A 97 -23.53 -37.42 -20.78
CA THR A 97 -24.28 -37.95 -19.64
C THR A 97 -24.45 -36.88 -18.56
N ILE A 98 -25.48 -37.02 -17.72
CA ILE A 98 -25.75 -36.11 -16.59
C ILE A 98 -24.52 -35.95 -15.68
N GLY A 99 -23.79 -37.04 -15.42
CA GLY A 99 -22.58 -37.02 -14.60
C GLY A 99 -21.45 -36.18 -15.22
N GLN A 100 -21.26 -36.28 -16.53
CA GLN A 100 -20.26 -35.49 -17.25
C GLN A 100 -20.63 -34.01 -17.27
N MET A 101 -21.90 -33.69 -17.56
CA MET A 101 -22.40 -32.31 -17.55
C MET A 101 -22.22 -31.66 -16.16
N THR A 102 -22.54 -32.39 -15.09
CA THR A 102 -22.36 -31.93 -13.70
C THR A 102 -20.88 -31.66 -13.41
N SER A 103 -19.98 -32.54 -13.86
CA SER A 103 -18.54 -32.39 -13.67
C SER A 103 -17.99 -31.16 -14.40
N VAL A 104 -18.42 -30.93 -15.64
CA VAL A 104 -18.04 -29.76 -16.44
C VAL A 104 -18.52 -28.47 -15.79
N LEU A 105 -19.77 -28.43 -15.32
CA LEU A 105 -20.32 -27.27 -14.63
C LEU A 105 -19.57 -26.97 -13.33
N LEU A 106 -19.28 -27.99 -12.53
CA LEU A 106 -18.53 -27.82 -11.28
C LEU A 106 -17.11 -27.29 -11.54
N MET A 107 -16.40 -27.88 -12.51
CA MET A 107 -15.07 -27.41 -12.88
C MET A 107 -15.07 -25.98 -13.42
N SER A 108 -16.08 -25.65 -14.23
CA SER A 108 -16.25 -24.29 -14.76
C SER A 108 -16.55 -23.30 -13.65
N ALA A 109 -17.40 -23.65 -12.68
CA ALA A 109 -17.71 -22.81 -11.53
C ALA A 109 -16.48 -22.57 -10.65
N ILE A 110 -15.68 -23.61 -10.39
CA ILE A 110 -14.42 -23.47 -9.63
C ILE A 110 -13.44 -22.57 -10.38
N GLY A 111 -13.21 -22.83 -11.68
CA GLY A 111 -12.34 -22.01 -12.51
C GLY A 111 -12.78 -20.56 -12.58
N TRP A 112 -14.10 -20.33 -12.66
CA TRP A 112 -14.71 -19.01 -12.63
C TRP A 112 -14.45 -18.27 -11.31
N VAL A 113 -14.67 -18.93 -10.17
CA VAL A 113 -14.42 -18.35 -8.85
C VAL A 113 -12.94 -17.97 -8.70
N ILE A 114 -12.02 -18.86 -9.12
CA ILE A 114 -10.59 -18.57 -9.10
C ILE A 114 -10.26 -17.37 -9.99
N PHE A 115 -10.77 -17.35 -11.23
CA PHE A 115 -10.51 -16.29 -12.19
C PHE A 115 -11.04 -14.92 -11.73
N THR A 116 -12.26 -14.88 -11.21
CA THR A 116 -12.89 -13.68 -10.64
C THR A 116 -12.11 -13.17 -9.43
N PHE A 117 -11.70 -14.09 -8.55
CA PHE A 117 -10.88 -13.79 -7.38
C PHE A 117 -9.55 -13.15 -7.79
N PHE A 118 -8.78 -13.74 -8.70
CA PHE A 118 -7.53 -13.10 -9.13
C PHE A 118 -7.76 -11.77 -9.84
N SER A 119 -8.79 -11.68 -10.68
CA SER A 119 -9.09 -10.48 -11.47
C SER A 119 -9.44 -9.27 -10.60
N ALA A 120 -10.19 -9.47 -9.52
CA ALA A 120 -10.68 -8.36 -8.70
C ALA A 120 -9.70 -7.91 -7.60
N THR A 121 -8.58 -8.62 -7.39
CA THR A 121 -7.54 -8.21 -6.41
C THR A 121 -6.96 -6.83 -6.69
N SER A 122 -6.94 -6.44 -7.97
CA SER A 122 -6.43 -5.16 -8.48
C SER A 122 -7.41 -3.99 -8.34
N ILE A 123 -8.66 -4.26 -7.93
CA ILE A 123 -9.72 -3.26 -7.80
C ILE A 123 -9.69 -2.71 -6.38
N CYS A 124 -8.94 -1.64 -6.18
CA CYS A 124 -8.89 -0.91 -4.92
C CYS A 124 -9.48 0.50 -5.08
N SER A 125 -10.18 0.96 -4.05
CA SER A 125 -10.58 2.36 -3.89
C SER A 125 -9.99 2.93 -2.63
N PHE A 126 -9.74 4.24 -2.65
CA PHE A 126 -9.10 4.96 -1.55
C PHE A 126 -10.05 6.03 -1.06
N GLU A 127 -10.30 6.03 0.25
CA GLU A 127 -11.10 7.03 0.92
C GLU A 127 -10.20 7.76 1.92
N LEU A 128 -10.09 9.07 1.74
CA LEU A 128 -9.31 9.94 2.60
C LEU A 128 -10.28 10.62 3.57
N THR A 129 -10.10 10.32 4.85
CA THR A 129 -10.84 10.95 5.95
C THR A 129 -9.90 11.84 6.76
N GLU A 130 -10.44 12.53 7.77
CA GLU A 130 -9.64 13.40 8.63
C GLU A 130 -8.53 12.64 9.39
N HIS A 131 -8.82 11.44 9.87
CA HIS A 131 -7.91 10.67 10.73
C HIS A 131 -7.33 9.42 10.06
N HIS A 132 -7.97 8.92 9.01
CA HIS A 132 -7.62 7.65 8.38
C HIS A 132 -7.51 7.75 6.86
N LEU A 133 -6.57 6.97 6.33
CA LEU A 133 -6.62 6.45 4.97
C LEU A 133 -7.37 5.12 5.00
N VAL A 134 -8.51 5.06 4.32
CA VAL A 134 -9.30 3.84 4.20
C VAL A 134 -9.07 3.26 2.80
N ILE A 135 -8.59 2.03 2.77
CA ILE A 135 -8.32 1.28 1.54
C ILE A 135 -9.37 0.18 1.46
N ARG A 136 -10.20 0.24 0.42
CA ARG A 136 -11.26 -0.74 0.18
C ARG A 136 -10.90 -1.57 -1.03
N ASN A 137 -10.73 -2.87 -0.84
CA ASN A 137 -10.55 -3.81 -1.95
C ASN A 137 -11.93 -4.34 -2.33
N ALA A 138 -12.25 -4.42 -3.63
CA ALA A 138 -13.57 -4.86 -4.08
C ALA A 138 -13.89 -6.32 -3.68
N LEU A 139 -12.86 -7.17 -3.52
CA LEU A 139 -13.05 -8.57 -3.12
C LEU A 139 -13.26 -8.76 -1.63
N PHE A 140 -12.53 -7.98 -0.83
CA PHE A 140 -12.55 -8.12 0.61
C PHE A 140 -13.49 -7.06 1.16
N ILE A 141 -14.65 -7.49 1.68
CA ILE A 141 -15.57 -6.65 2.47
C ILE A 141 -14.82 -5.97 3.65
N VAL A 142 -13.64 -6.50 4.00
CA VAL A 142 -12.72 -5.93 4.97
C VAL A 142 -12.08 -4.64 4.41
N ASN A 143 -12.51 -3.51 4.97
CA ASN A 143 -11.87 -2.22 4.76
C ASN A 143 -10.63 -2.11 5.64
N LYS A 144 -9.46 -1.86 5.04
CA LYS A 144 -8.25 -1.58 5.82
C LYS A 144 -8.20 -0.09 6.15
N LYS A 145 -8.15 0.23 7.44
CA LYS A 145 -8.06 1.60 7.93
C LYS A 145 -6.66 1.83 8.50
N VAL A 146 -5.95 2.81 7.97
CA VAL A 146 -4.62 3.21 8.43
C VAL A 146 -4.71 4.63 8.98
N LEU A 147 -4.32 4.83 10.24
CA LEU A 147 -4.29 6.14 10.88
C LEU A 147 -3.18 7.00 10.25
N TRP A 148 -3.49 8.24 9.87
CA TRP A 148 -2.48 9.15 9.27
C TRP A 148 -1.25 9.30 10.14
N ARG A 149 -1.42 9.46 11.47
CA ARG A 149 -0.33 9.57 12.44
C ARG A 149 0.62 8.38 12.51
N ARG A 150 0.25 7.22 11.94
CA ARG A 150 1.09 6.01 11.91
C ARG A 150 1.88 5.88 10.61
N ILE A 151 1.54 6.67 9.60
CA ILE A 151 2.17 6.60 8.28
C ILE A 151 3.43 7.47 8.30
N GLN A 152 4.57 6.85 8.08
CA GLN A 152 5.85 7.55 7.92
C GLN A 152 6.00 8.11 6.51
N SER A 153 5.73 7.28 5.51
CA SER A 153 5.85 7.66 4.10
C SER A 153 4.87 6.90 3.22
N ILE A 154 4.50 7.53 2.11
CA ILE A 154 3.74 6.88 1.03
C ILE A 154 4.53 7.00 -0.27
N GLN A 155 4.73 5.87 -0.93
CA GLN A 155 5.36 5.78 -2.24
C GLN A 155 4.38 5.16 -3.23
N VAL A 156 4.41 5.62 -4.47
CA VAL A 156 3.69 4.97 -5.56
C VAL A 156 4.73 4.26 -6.39
N GLN A 157 4.66 2.94 -6.50
CA GLN A 157 5.57 2.18 -7.34
C GLN A 157 4.87 1.84 -8.65
N LYS A 158 5.52 2.16 -9.77
CA LYS A 158 5.10 1.70 -11.08
C LYS A 158 5.64 0.29 -11.28
N ASN A 159 4.75 -0.69 -11.41
CA ASN A 159 5.11 -2.05 -11.73
C ASN A 159 4.79 -2.29 -13.22
N ASN A 160 5.84 -2.47 -14.01
CA ASN A 160 5.73 -2.78 -15.43
C ASN A 160 5.62 -4.29 -15.56
N ASP A 161 4.44 -4.76 -15.91
CA ASP A 161 4.25 -6.15 -16.29
C ASP A 161 5.08 -6.43 -17.56
N PRO A 162 5.74 -7.60 -17.71
CA PRO A 162 6.36 -8.02 -18.97
C PRO A 162 5.44 -7.88 -20.20
N GLU A 163 4.12 -7.88 -20.02
CA GLU A 163 3.13 -7.62 -21.08
C GLU A 163 2.97 -6.13 -21.46
N GLY A 164 3.77 -5.22 -20.89
CA GLY A 164 3.69 -3.77 -21.14
C GLY A 164 2.53 -3.07 -20.41
N LYS A 165 1.74 -3.80 -19.63
CA LYS A 165 0.68 -3.22 -18.79
C LYS A 165 1.31 -2.49 -17.63
N THR A 166 1.04 -1.20 -17.55
CA THR A 166 1.44 -0.38 -16.39
C THR A 166 0.45 -0.60 -15.26
N SER A 167 0.94 -1.14 -14.14
CA SER A 167 0.19 -1.22 -12.89
C SER A 167 0.83 -0.33 -11.83
N TYR A 168 0.04 0.14 -10.88
CA TYR A 168 0.53 0.98 -9.79
C TYR A 168 0.29 0.30 -8.45
N GLU A 169 1.29 0.39 -7.58
CA GLU A 169 1.20 -0.06 -6.19
C GLU A 169 1.35 1.14 -5.25
N LEU A 170 0.45 1.25 -4.29
CA LEU A 170 0.57 2.19 -3.18
C LEU A 170 1.34 1.48 -2.07
N VAL A 171 2.55 1.95 -1.78
CA VAL A 171 3.40 1.44 -0.70
C VAL A 171 3.33 2.39 0.47
N ILE A 172 2.69 1.94 1.54
CA ILE A 172 2.56 2.68 2.80
C ILE A 172 3.60 2.11 3.76
N THR A 173 4.51 2.97 4.23
CA THR A 173 5.47 2.62 5.27
C THR A 173 5.01 3.21 6.59
N ASP A 174 4.79 2.36 7.59
CA ASP A 174 4.45 2.79 8.95
C ASP A 174 5.70 3.31 9.70
N LEU A 175 5.50 4.03 10.81
CA LEU A 175 6.58 4.55 11.67
C LEU A 175 7.56 3.48 12.19
N ILE A 176 7.14 2.22 12.25
CA ILE A 176 7.97 1.08 12.64
C ILE A 176 8.73 0.45 11.46
N GLY A 177 8.66 1.06 10.27
CA GLY A 177 9.30 0.56 9.04
C GLY A 177 8.55 -0.57 8.32
N PHE A 178 7.39 -1.01 8.83
CA PHE A 178 6.57 -2.02 8.17
C PHE A 178 5.96 -1.48 6.86
N LYS A 179 6.11 -2.22 5.76
CA LYS A 179 5.64 -1.83 4.44
C LYS A 179 4.40 -2.59 4.03
N GLN A 180 3.36 -1.86 3.67
CA GLN A 180 2.10 -2.39 3.18
C GLN A 180 1.94 -2.00 1.71
N ARG A 181 1.66 -2.98 0.85
CA ARG A 181 1.53 -2.77 -0.59
C ARG A 181 0.09 -2.99 -1.02
N PHE A 182 -0.42 -2.08 -1.82
CA PHE A 182 -1.77 -2.16 -2.37
C PHE A 182 -1.71 -1.92 -3.86
N ALA A 183 -1.90 -2.97 -4.65
CA ALA A 183 -2.08 -2.83 -6.10
C ALA A 183 -3.41 -2.12 -6.39
N TYR A 184 -3.40 -1.17 -7.31
CA TYR A 184 -4.60 -0.44 -7.68
C TYR A 184 -4.59 0.01 -9.14
N THR A 185 -5.79 0.16 -9.69
CA THR A 185 -6.01 0.73 -11.02
C THR A 185 -6.92 1.93 -10.90
N LEU A 186 -6.35 3.13 -11.02
CA LEU A 186 -7.06 4.40 -11.07
C LEU A 186 -6.82 5.07 -12.43
N SER A 187 -7.81 5.81 -12.93
CA SER A 187 -7.65 6.68 -14.10
C SER A 187 -6.57 7.73 -13.83
N ALA A 188 -5.92 8.23 -14.90
CA ALA A 188 -4.89 9.29 -14.80
C ALA A 188 -5.32 10.47 -13.92
N LYS A 189 -6.55 10.95 -14.12
CA LYS A 189 -7.14 12.04 -13.33
C LYS A 189 -7.28 11.67 -11.85
N ASN A 190 -7.89 10.52 -11.54
CA ASN A 190 -8.09 10.10 -10.14
C ASN A 190 -6.76 9.80 -9.45
N HIS A 191 -5.80 9.24 -10.18
CA HIS A 191 -4.45 8.99 -9.70
C HIS A 191 -3.75 10.29 -9.29
N GLN A 192 -3.77 11.30 -10.17
CA GLN A 192 -3.18 12.60 -9.90
C GLN A 192 -3.86 13.30 -8.72
N GLN A 193 -5.20 13.25 -8.65
CA GLN A 193 -5.95 13.84 -7.53
C GLN A 193 -5.68 13.12 -6.21
N LEU A 194 -5.60 11.79 -6.22
CA LEU A 194 -5.19 11.01 -5.04
C LEU A 194 -3.81 11.44 -4.58
N TYR A 195 -2.84 11.52 -5.50
CA TYR A 195 -1.48 11.91 -5.18
C TYR A 195 -1.40 13.31 -4.56
N GLN A 196 -2.09 14.29 -5.16
CA GLN A 196 -2.18 15.66 -4.65
C GLN A 196 -2.86 15.73 -3.27
N ALA A 197 -3.81 14.84 -2.99
CA ALA A 197 -4.45 14.76 -1.68
C ALA A 197 -3.53 14.12 -0.64
N LEU A 198 -2.77 13.09 -1.02
CA LEU A 198 -1.79 12.42 -0.15
C LEU A 198 -0.60 13.32 0.19
N SER A 199 -0.09 14.09 -0.77
CA SER A 199 1.06 14.98 -0.56
C SER A 199 0.79 16.07 0.48
N LYS A 200 -0.49 16.41 0.73
CA LYS A 200 -0.91 17.35 1.77
C LYS A 200 -1.03 16.73 3.16
N ARG A 201 -1.01 15.39 3.27
CA ARG A 201 -1.31 14.65 4.50
C ARG A 201 -0.10 13.93 5.10
N VAL A 202 0.92 13.64 4.30
CA VAL A 202 2.08 12.84 4.71
C VAL A 202 3.35 13.65 4.59
N THR A 203 4.23 13.53 5.59
CA THR A 203 5.51 14.26 5.67
C THR A 203 6.47 13.90 4.53
N GLN A 204 6.44 12.64 4.11
CA GLN A 204 7.27 12.11 3.02
C GLN A 204 6.39 11.45 1.97
N ILE A 205 6.34 12.09 0.82
CA ILE A 205 5.82 11.51 -0.42
C ILE A 205 6.95 11.47 -1.44
N ASP A 206 6.88 10.52 -2.36
CA ASP A 206 7.85 10.38 -3.45
C ASP A 206 7.95 11.67 -4.32
N ALA A 207 8.91 11.74 -5.24
CA ALA A 207 9.09 12.89 -6.13
C ALA A 207 7.95 13.03 -7.18
N GLY A 208 7.13 12.00 -7.37
CA GLY A 208 6.01 12.00 -8.31
C GLY A 208 6.44 11.72 -9.76
N GLY A 209 5.57 12.05 -10.72
CA GLY A 209 5.80 11.80 -12.17
C GLY A 209 4.95 10.67 -12.79
N TYR A 210 3.91 10.23 -12.09
CA TYR A 210 3.07 9.12 -12.52
C TYR A 210 1.95 9.58 -13.47
N GLN A 211 1.92 9.01 -14.68
CA GLN A 211 0.92 9.34 -15.71
C GLN A 211 -0.47 8.71 -15.44
N GLY A 212 -0.56 7.73 -14.53
CA GLY A 212 -1.77 6.96 -14.27
C GLY A 212 -2.22 6.11 -15.46
N TYR A 213 -3.40 5.49 -15.39
CA TYR A 213 -3.95 4.74 -16.51
C TYR A 213 -4.56 5.72 -17.53
N LEU A 214 -4.07 5.67 -18.78
CA LEU A 214 -4.72 6.31 -19.93
C LEU A 214 -5.89 5.40 -20.32
N GLY A 215 -7.11 5.82 -19.98
CA GLY A 215 -8.33 5.19 -20.47
C GLY A 215 -8.52 5.43 -21.96
#